data_AF-A0A067MZT6-F1
#
_entry.id   AF-A0A067MZT6-F1
#
_cell.length_a   1.000
_cell.length_b   1.000
_cell.length_c   1.000
_cell.angle_alpha   90.00
_cell.angle_beta   90.00
_cell.angle_gamma   90.00
#
_symmetry.space_group_name_H-M   'P 1'
#
loop_
_entity.id
_entity.type
_entity.pdbx_description
1 polymer ?
#
loop_
_entity_poly.entity_id
_entity_poly.type
_entity_poly.pdbx_seq_one_letter_code
_entity_poly.pdbx_strand_id
1 'polypeptide(L)' 'IPHRIKLKEIIEEYAKKSCKLMLEDLKGSEGRVSFTTDLWSDIILHSFMAVTAHY' A
#
# COMPACT_ATOMS: atom_id res chain seq x y z
N ILE A 1 -6.78 23.92 10.03
CA ILE A 1 -6.22 22.90 9.11
C ILE A 1 -4.83 22.53 9.63
N PRO A 2 -4.54 21.25 9.95
CA PRO A 2 -3.24 20.84 10.47
C PRO A 2 -2.11 21.10 9.45
N HIS A 3 -0.92 21.41 9.96
CA HIS A 3 0.26 21.66 9.12
C HIS A 3 0.67 20.39 8.35
N ARG A 4 1.30 20.54 7.17
CA ARG A 4 1.73 19.42 6.31
C ARG A 4 2.56 18.36 7.05
N ILE A 5 3.42 18.79 7.97
CA ILE A 5 4.26 17.89 8.78
C ILE A 5 3.37 17.02 9.65
N LYS A 6 2.39 17.63 10.32
CA LYS A 6 1.45 16.90 11.18
C LYS A 6 0.58 15.93 10.39
N LEU A 7 0.15 16.32 9.19
CA LEU A 7 -0.58 15.43 8.29
C LEU A 7 0.26 14.24 7.85
N LYS A 8 1.53 14.47 7.48
CA LYS A 8 2.45 13.40 7.11
C LYS A 8 2.65 12.39 8.25
N GLU A 9 2.91 12.89 9.47
CA GLU A 9 3.06 12.04 10.67
C GLU A 9 1.84 11.15 10.88
N ILE A 10 0.64 11.74 10.79
CA ILE A 10 -0.62 11.01 10.95
C ILE A 10 -0.73 9.93 9.85
N ILE A 11 -0.52 10.27 8.58
CA ILE A 11 -0.62 9.31 7.47
C ILE A 11 0.35 8.15 7.66
N GLU A 12 1.60 8.42 8.06
CA GLU A 12 2.61 7.40 8.30
C GLU A 12 2.24 6.48 9.47
N GLU A 13 1.71 7.03 10.56
CA GLU A 13 1.26 6.26 11.72
C GLU A 13 0.10 5.32 11.33
N TYR A 14 -0.89 5.85 10.60
CA TYR A 14 -2.01 5.06 10.11
C TYR A 14 -1.55 3.97 9.15
N ALA A 15 -0.66 4.27 8.21
CA ALA A 15 -0.13 3.29 7.27
C ALA A 15 0.60 2.13 7.99
N LYS A 16 1.41 2.42 9.01
CA LYS A 16 2.07 1.40 9.84
C LYS A 16 1.06 0.51 10.56
N LYS A 17 0.03 1.12 11.15
CA LYS A 17 -1.03 0.39 11.85
C LYS A 17 -1.80 -0.53 10.90
N SER A 18 -2.21 -0.02 9.74
CA SER A 18 -2.90 -0.81 8.71
C SER A 18 -2.04 -1.95 8.17
N CYS A 19 -0.75 -1.71 7.93
CA CYS A 19 0.18 -2.74 7.48
C CYS A 19 0.34 -3.86 8.51
N LYS A 20 0.41 -3.51 9.81
CA LYS A 20 0.47 -4.51 10.88
C LYS A 20 -0.77 -5.41 10.89
N LEU A 21 -1.97 -4.83 10.78
CA LEU A 21 -3.23 -5.57 10.73
C LEU A 21 -3.29 -6.48 9.49
N MET A 22 -2.94 -5.94 8.32
CA MET A 22 -2.85 -6.69 7.06
C MET A 22 -1.91 -7.91 7.17
N LEU A 23 -0.74 -7.74 7.82
CA LEU A 23 0.22 -8.83 8.04
C LEU A 23 -0.29 -9.90 9.02
N GLU A 24 -1.11 -9.51 10.01
CA GLU A 24 -1.76 -10.46 10.91
C GLU A 24 -2.81 -11.29 10.17
N ASP A 25 -3.62 -10.66 9.32
CA ASP A 25 -4.61 -11.34 8.47
C ASP A 25 -3.93 -12.31 7.47
N LEU A 26 -2.83 -11.86 6.85
CA LEU A 26 -2.05 -12.64 5.90
C LEU A 26 -1.48 -13.94 6.49
N LYS A 27 -1.16 -13.98 7.79
CA LYS A 27 -0.69 -15.22 8.44
C LYS A 27 -1.71 -16.35 8.36
N GLY A 28 -3.00 -16.03 8.25
CA GLY A 28 -4.07 -17.02 8.10
C GLY A 28 -4.33 -17.47 6.65
N SER A 29 -3.65 -16.88 5.66
CA SER A 29 -3.96 -17.04 4.23
C SER A 29 -3.14 -18.14 3.52
N GLU A 30 -2.68 -19.18 4.22
CA GLU A 30 -1.73 -20.21 3.73
C GLU A 30 -1.95 -20.62 2.25
N GLY A 31 -1.09 -20.08 1.38
CA GLY A 31 -1.02 -20.41 -0.05
C GLY A 31 -2.06 -19.73 -0.97
N ARG A 32 -2.88 -18.78 -0.48
CA ARG A 32 -3.95 -18.13 -1.25
C ARG A 32 -3.69 -16.65 -1.57
N VAL A 33 -2.42 -16.25 -1.59
CA VAL A 33 -2.06 -14.88 -1.96
C VAL A 33 -1.75 -14.84 -3.46
N SER A 34 -2.53 -14.05 -4.20
CA SER A 34 -2.25 -13.71 -5.59
C SER A 34 -1.90 -12.23 -5.72
N PHE A 35 -1.07 -11.88 -6.69
CA PHE A 35 -0.67 -10.49 -6.91
C PHE A 35 -1.09 -10.07 -8.32
N THR A 36 -1.73 -8.90 -8.41
CA THR A 36 -1.92 -8.20 -9.67
C THR A 36 -0.93 -7.05 -9.74
N THR A 37 -0.41 -6.80 -10.93
CA THR A 37 0.46 -5.66 -11.19
C THR A 37 -0.13 -4.85 -12.32
N ASP A 38 -0.40 -3.58 -12.05
CA ASP A 38 -0.79 -2.61 -13.06
C ASP A 38 0.44 -1.82 -13.45
N LEU A 39 0.80 -1.89 -14.74
CA LEU A 39 1.91 -1.14 -15.33
C LEU A 39 1.35 -0.09 -16.27
N TRP A 40 1.80 1.14 -16.10
CA TRP A 40 1.45 2.22 -17.02
C TRP A 40 2.56 3.27 -17.09
N SER A 41 2.45 4.14 -18.08
CA SER A 41 3.28 5.34 -18.17
C SER A 41 2.41 6.59 -18.23
N ASP A 42 2.91 7.72 -17.75
CA ASP A 42 2.25 9.01 -17.93
C ASP A 42 2.66 9.68 -19.27
N ILE A 43 2.06 10.84 -19.54
CA ILE A 43 2.36 11.64 -20.75
C ILE A 43 3.79 12.21 -20.77
N ILE A 44 4.50 12.17 -19.64
CA ILE A 44 5.90 12.59 -19.49
C ILE A 44 6.84 11.37 -19.57
N LEU A 45 6.31 10.17 -19.85
CA LEU A 45 7.01 8.89 -19.95
C LEU A 45 7.61 8.40 -18.62
N HIS A 46 7.08 8.83 -17.47
CA HIS A 46 7.38 8.16 -16.21
C HIS A 46 6.71 6.80 -16.18
N SER A 47 7.45 5.77 -15.76
CA SER A 47 6.91 4.42 -15.60
C SER A 47 6.42 4.22 -14.17
N PHE A 48 5.23 3.64 -14.03
CA PHE A 48 4.60 3.32 -12.76
C PHE A 48 4.29 1.82 -12.70
N MET A 49 4.38 1.28 -11.48
CA MET A 49 4.02 -0.09 -11.16
C MET A 49 3.21 -0.08 -9.86
N ALA A 50 1.91 -0.35 -9.95
CA ALA A 50 1.11 -0.66 -8.77
C ALA A 50 1.11 -2.17 -8.56
N VAL A 51 1.30 -2.60 -7.32
CA VAL A 51 1.20 -4.00 -6.92
C VAL A 51 0.05 -4.13 -5.93
N THR A 52 -0.87 -5.05 -6.19
CA THR A 52 -2.00 -5.34 -5.30
C THR A 52 -1.97 -6.82 -4.93
N ALA A 53 -1.98 -7.12 -3.63
CA ALA A 53 -2.13 -8.46 -3.11
C ALA A 53 -3.62 -8.77 -2.89
N HIS A 54 -4.08 -9.93 -3.34
CA HIS A 54 -5.39 -10.50 -3.06
C HIS A 54 -5.15 -11.76 -2.21
N TYR A 55 -5.62 -11.76 -0.96
CA TYR A 55 -5.37 -12.81 0.03
C TYR A 55 -6.61 -13.10 0.88
#